data_AF-A0A444UZZ4-F1
#
_entry.id   AF-A0A444UZZ4-F1
#
_cell.length_a   1.000
_cell.length_b   1.000
_cell.length_c   1.000
_cell.angle_alpha   90.00
_cell.angle_beta   90.00
_cell.angle_gamma   90.00
#
_symmetry.space_group_name_H-M   'P 1'
#
loop_
_entity.id
_entity.type
_entity.pdbx_description
1 polymer ?
#
loop_
_entity_poly.entity_id
_entity_poly.type
_entity_poly.pdbx_seq_one_letter_code
_entity_poly.pdbx_strand_id
1 'polypeptide(L)'
;MNFGNTLCQILPKGVVSVLGPASSPASGSTVSHICGEKEVPHVKIGPEETPRLPYLRFASVSLYPSNEDLSLALRAILSFFSFPSTSLICAKAECLLRLEELVRHFLISRDTLSIRMLDDSQDPTPLLKEIRDDKIGTIIIDANASVSYLILRKAAELGMTSAFYKYILTTMDFPLLRLDDIVDEQSNILGFSMLNTTHPFYVEFLRSLNMSWRENCEMSLWRQRGCKPTVLHEEEKKMPALPALLLLSIHFLFLFLTMVPPPYSQGAVLSSLRMGEEPDQQY
;
A
#
# COMPACT_ATOMS: atom_id res chain seq x y z
N MET A 1 5.61 1.21 17.05
CA MET A 1 6.19 -0.10 17.43
C MET A 1 7.65 -0.15 17.01
N ASN A 2 8.52 -0.76 17.83
CA ASN A 2 9.92 -1.03 17.45
C ASN A 2 9.99 -2.44 16.83
N PHE A 3 10.05 -2.51 15.50
CA PHE A 3 10.08 -3.78 14.75
C PHE A 3 11.28 -4.66 15.12
N GLY A 4 12.38 -4.09 15.61
CA GLY A 4 13.52 -4.87 16.12
C GLY A 4 13.14 -5.76 17.30
N ASN A 5 12.30 -5.26 18.21
CA ASN A 5 11.83 -6.06 19.37
C ASN A 5 10.92 -7.21 18.94
N THR A 6 10.04 -6.97 17.95
CA THR A 6 9.15 -7.99 17.40
C THR A 6 9.93 -9.14 16.76
N LEU A 7 10.97 -8.84 15.99
CA LEU A 7 11.82 -9.86 15.38
C LEU A 7 12.55 -10.73 16.41
N CYS A 8 13.03 -10.12 17.51
CA CYS A 8 13.63 -10.85 18.62
C CYS A 8 12.66 -11.84 19.29
N GLN A 9 11.35 -11.64 19.17
CA GLN A 9 10.33 -12.58 19.69
C GLN A 9 9.99 -13.70 18.69
N ILE A 10 10.08 -13.43 17.39
CA ILE A 10 9.66 -14.37 16.33
C ILE A 10 10.81 -15.30 15.94
N LEU A 11 12.04 -14.80 15.81
CA LEU A 11 13.18 -15.59 15.36
C LEU A 11 13.47 -16.82 16.24
N PRO A 12 13.40 -16.75 17.59
CA PRO A 12 13.59 -17.93 18.45
C PRO A 12 12.52 -19.02 18.26
N LYS A 13 11.39 -18.71 17.61
CA LYS A 13 10.33 -19.68 17.31
C LYS A 13 10.68 -20.58 16.11
N GLY A 14 11.84 -20.38 15.48
CA GLY A 14 12.31 -21.22 14.36
C GLY A 14 11.55 -20.97 13.06
N VAL A 15 11.26 -19.70 12.74
CA VAL A 15 10.59 -19.34 11.48
C VAL A 15 11.50 -19.58 10.27
N VAL A 16 10.89 -19.99 9.16
CA VAL A 16 11.59 -20.23 7.88
C VAL A 16 11.71 -18.97 7.02
N SER A 17 10.91 -17.95 7.31
CA SER A 17 10.93 -16.65 6.63
C SER A 17 10.16 -15.61 7.45
N VAL A 18 10.42 -14.33 7.18
CA VAL A 18 9.65 -13.18 7.67
C VAL A 18 9.01 -12.47 6.48
N LEU A 19 7.73 -12.13 6.57
CA LEU A 19 6.97 -11.41 5.54
C LEU A 19 6.69 -9.96 5.98
N GLY A 20 6.90 -8.99 5.09
CA GLY A 20 6.53 -7.59 5.30
C GLY A 20 7.48 -6.78 6.19
N PRO A 21 7.08 -5.59 6.66
CA PRO A 21 5.74 -5.00 6.53
C PRO A 21 5.46 -4.44 5.13
N ALA A 22 4.17 -4.28 4.79
CA ALA A 22 3.73 -3.75 3.50
C ALA A 22 3.76 -2.21 3.41
N SER A 23 3.56 -1.51 4.53
CA SER A 23 3.28 -0.06 4.55
C SER A 23 4.33 0.78 5.27
N SER A 24 5.40 0.16 5.80
CA SER A 24 6.44 0.85 6.58
C SER A 24 7.85 0.57 6.02
N PRO A 25 8.33 1.38 5.06
CA PRO A 25 9.64 1.19 4.43
C PRO A 25 10.81 1.17 5.42
N ALA A 26 10.82 2.09 6.40
CA ALA A 26 11.84 2.16 7.45
C ALA A 26 11.87 0.93 8.37
N SER A 27 10.70 0.31 8.57
CA SER A 27 10.63 -0.95 9.30
C SER A 27 11.10 -2.13 8.44
N GLY A 28 10.75 -2.13 7.15
CA GLY A 28 11.21 -3.14 6.19
C GLY A 28 12.73 -3.17 6.02
N SER A 29 13.42 -2.03 6.09
CA SER A 29 14.89 -1.98 6.07
C SER A 29 15.49 -2.61 7.34
N THR A 30 14.94 -2.29 8.50
CA THR A 30 15.32 -2.90 9.79
C THR A 30 15.11 -4.41 9.79
N VAL A 31 13.96 -4.88 9.28
CA VAL A 31 13.65 -6.31 9.14
C VAL A 31 14.64 -7.00 8.23
N SER A 32 14.93 -6.41 7.07
CA SER A 32 15.91 -6.95 6.10
C SER A 32 17.29 -7.13 6.73
N HIS A 33 17.74 -6.14 7.50
CA HIS A 33 19.05 -6.18 8.14
C HIS A 33 19.15 -7.32 9.18
N ILE A 34 18.17 -7.42 10.09
CA ILE A 34 18.15 -8.47 11.11
C ILE A 34 18.02 -9.86 10.47
N CYS A 35 17.17 -9.99 9.46
CA CYS A 35 16.98 -11.23 8.70
C CYS A 35 18.27 -11.66 7.98
N GLY A 36 19.00 -10.71 7.37
CA GLY A 36 20.30 -10.95 6.74
C GLY A 36 21.36 -11.44 7.73
N GLU A 37 21.43 -10.87 8.93
CA GLU A 37 22.35 -11.29 9.99
C GLU A 37 22.01 -12.67 10.57
N LYS A 38 20.73 -13.05 10.54
CA LYS A 38 20.23 -14.33 11.07
C LYS A 38 20.09 -15.40 9.99
N GLU A 39 20.42 -15.09 8.75
CA GLU A 39 20.29 -15.97 7.59
C GLU A 39 18.85 -16.51 7.44
N VAL A 40 17.86 -15.68 7.82
CA VAL A 40 16.43 -15.96 7.66
C VAL A 40 15.92 -15.18 6.44
N PRO A 41 15.28 -15.82 5.45
CA PRO A 41 14.71 -15.12 4.30
C PRO A 41 13.65 -14.07 4.68
N HIS A 42 13.79 -12.85 4.17
CA HIS A 42 12.82 -11.77 4.25
C HIS A 42 12.07 -11.61 2.91
N VAL A 43 10.76 -11.82 2.92
CA VAL A 43 9.88 -11.59 1.76
C VAL A 43 9.25 -10.21 1.89
N LYS A 44 9.62 -9.29 1.00
CA LYS A 44 9.12 -7.93 0.96
C LYS A 44 7.83 -7.85 0.13
N ILE A 45 6.86 -7.10 0.63
CA ILE A 45 5.55 -6.90 -0.01
C ILE A 45 5.15 -5.42 -0.08
N GLY A 46 6.11 -4.52 0.12
CA GLY A 46 5.90 -3.07 0.12
C GLY A 46 7.06 -2.32 -0.52
N PRO A 47 6.92 -0.99 -0.69
CA PRO A 47 7.95 -0.15 -1.31
C PRO A 47 9.25 -0.13 -0.49
N GLU A 48 10.38 -0.04 -1.19
CA GLU A 48 11.71 0.08 -0.57
C GLU A 48 12.08 1.56 -0.36
N GLU A 49 12.65 1.88 0.81
CA GLU A 49 13.06 3.24 1.17
C GLU A 49 14.38 3.66 0.52
N THR A 50 15.29 2.71 0.30
CA THR A 50 16.63 2.97 -0.24
C THR A 50 17.09 1.87 -1.19
N PRO A 51 17.84 2.22 -2.26
CA PRO A 51 18.43 1.24 -3.15
C PRO A 51 19.43 0.35 -2.39
N ARG A 52 19.47 -0.93 -2.78
CA ARG A 52 20.19 -2.00 -2.10
C ARG A 52 21.68 -1.66 -1.97
N LEU A 53 22.20 -1.64 -0.74
CA LEU A 53 23.64 -1.67 -0.55
C LEU A 53 24.18 -3.05 -0.98
N PRO A 54 25.19 -3.12 -1.86
CA PRO A 54 25.71 -4.39 -2.40
C PRO A 54 26.37 -5.29 -1.36
N TYR A 55 26.51 -4.83 -0.11
CA TYR A 55 27.18 -5.52 0.99
C TYR A 55 26.22 -6.19 1.99
N LEU A 56 24.91 -6.05 1.83
CA LEU A 56 23.94 -6.76 2.66
C LEU A 56 23.90 -8.25 2.27
N ARG A 57 24.03 -9.16 3.25
CA ARG A 57 23.88 -10.60 3.01
C ARG A 57 22.54 -10.86 2.34
N PHE A 58 22.59 -11.54 1.19
CA PHE A 58 21.43 -11.79 0.34
C PHE A 58 20.48 -12.80 1.00
N ALA A 59 19.54 -12.30 1.79
CA ALA A 59 18.46 -13.09 2.35
C ALA A 59 17.10 -12.40 2.13
N SER A 60 16.88 -11.72 1.00
CA SER A 60 15.58 -11.11 0.73
C SER A 60 15.13 -11.20 -0.71
N VAL A 61 13.82 -11.36 -0.89
CA VAL A 61 13.10 -11.31 -2.18
C VAL A 61 11.98 -10.27 -2.07
N SER A 62 11.62 -9.61 -3.17
CA SER A 62 10.51 -8.65 -3.20
C SER A 62 9.44 -9.10 -4.16
N LEU A 63 8.19 -9.07 -3.72
CA LEU A 63 7.00 -9.22 -4.56
C LEU A 63 6.44 -7.86 -4.99
N TYR A 64 6.95 -6.77 -4.41
CA TYR A 64 6.61 -5.40 -4.80
C TYR A 64 7.50 -4.96 -5.98
N PRO A 65 6.96 -4.24 -6.99
CA PRO A 65 7.73 -3.76 -8.14
C PRO A 65 8.91 -2.91 -7.73
N SER A 66 10.03 -3.02 -8.45
CA SER A 66 11.18 -2.17 -8.17
C SER A 66 10.94 -0.72 -8.62
N ASN A 67 11.72 0.20 -8.04
CA ASN A 67 11.73 1.61 -8.44
C ASN A 67 12.12 1.79 -9.93
N GLU A 68 13.02 0.93 -10.42
CA GLU A 68 13.42 0.88 -11.83
C GLU A 68 12.26 0.43 -12.71
N ASP A 69 11.57 -0.66 -12.37
CA ASP A 69 10.43 -1.18 -13.12
C ASP A 69 9.30 -0.13 -13.22
N LEU A 70 9.00 0.56 -12.12
CA LEU A 70 8.01 1.64 -12.10
C LEU A 70 8.43 2.80 -13.01
N SER A 71 9.70 3.22 -12.96
CA SER A 71 10.24 4.27 -13.82
C SER A 71 10.17 3.88 -15.31
N LEU A 72 10.49 2.62 -15.64
CA LEU A 72 10.40 2.08 -17.00
C LEU A 72 8.94 2.03 -17.49
N ALA A 73 8.00 1.64 -16.63
CA ALA A 73 6.59 1.61 -16.95
C ALA A 73 6.03 3.02 -17.23
N LEU A 74 6.37 4.01 -16.39
CA LEU A 74 6.03 5.42 -16.62
C LEU A 74 6.61 5.92 -17.95
N ARG A 75 7.88 5.62 -18.22
CA ARG A 75 8.53 5.97 -19.48
C ARG A 75 7.84 5.37 -20.69
N ALA A 76 7.36 4.12 -20.59
CA ALA A 76 6.60 3.49 -21.67
C ALA A 76 5.29 4.24 -21.97
N ILE A 77 4.56 4.67 -20.94
CA ILE A 77 3.35 5.49 -21.09
C ILE A 77 3.68 6.84 -21.71
N LEU A 78 4.73 7.52 -21.24
CA LEU A 78 5.16 8.81 -21.80
C LEU A 78 5.63 8.68 -23.26
N SER A 79 6.32 7.60 -23.59
CA SER A 79 6.71 7.29 -24.96
C SER A 79 5.49 7.09 -25.86
N PHE A 80 4.43 6.44 -25.36
CA PHE A 80 3.17 6.33 -26.09
C PHE A 80 2.53 7.70 -26.36
N PHE A 81 2.70 8.65 -25.45
CA PHE A 81 2.27 10.04 -25.63
C PHE A 81 3.26 10.94 -26.40
N SER A 82 4.34 10.37 -26.95
CA SER A 82 5.41 11.12 -27.64
C SER A 82 6.12 12.16 -26.75
N PHE A 83 6.36 11.80 -25.48
CA PHE A 83 7.10 12.61 -24.50
C PHE A 83 6.66 14.08 -24.43
N PRO A 84 5.40 14.36 -24.02
CA PRO A 84 4.92 15.73 -23.85
C PRO A 84 5.62 16.42 -22.67
N SER A 85 5.54 17.76 -22.60
CA SER A 85 5.84 18.48 -21.38
C SER A 85 5.04 17.88 -20.22
N THR A 86 5.75 17.50 -19.17
CA THR A 86 5.22 16.71 -18.06
C THR A 86 5.50 17.40 -16.74
N SER A 87 4.54 17.35 -15.80
CA SER A 87 4.74 17.80 -14.43
C SER A 87 4.64 16.62 -13.47
N LEU A 88 5.63 16.47 -12.60
CA LEU A 88 5.66 15.46 -11.53
C LEU A 88 5.28 16.12 -10.20
N ILE A 89 4.17 15.67 -9.62
CA ILE A 89 3.71 16.05 -8.29
C ILE A 89 4.17 14.98 -7.31
N CYS A 90 5.05 15.33 -6.39
CA CYS A 90 5.54 14.44 -5.35
C CYS A 90 4.91 14.82 -3.99
N ALA A 91 4.28 13.85 -3.31
CA ALA A 91 3.78 14.07 -1.96
C ALA A 91 4.89 14.16 -0.91
N LYS A 92 6.04 13.52 -1.16
CA LYS A 92 7.21 13.54 -0.29
C LYS A 92 8.50 13.48 -1.10
N ALA A 93 9.62 13.92 -0.50
CA ALA A 93 10.91 14.02 -1.18
C ALA A 93 11.46 12.67 -1.68
N GLU A 94 11.08 11.56 -1.06
CA GLU A 94 11.51 10.20 -1.45
C GLU A 94 11.02 9.82 -2.87
N CYS A 95 10.02 10.52 -3.40
CA CYS A 95 9.58 10.44 -4.80
C CYS A 95 10.75 10.51 -5.80
N LEU A 96 11.74 11.39 -5.55
CA LEU A 96 12.88 11.59 -6.45
C LEU A 96 13.85 10.40 -6.44
N LEU A 97 13.97 9.72 -5.30
CA LEU A 97 14.73 8.48 -5.19
C LEU A 97 13.98 7.32 -5.84
N ARG A 98 12.65 7.28 -5.67
CA ARG A 98 11.79 6.25 -6.28
C ARG A 98 11.75 6.34 -7.80
N LEU A 99 11.76 7.56 -8.34
CA LEU A 99 11.68 7.83 -9.77
C LEU A 99 13.02 8.31 -10.35
N GLU A 100 14.14 7.91 -9.74
CA GLU A 100 15.49 8.34 -10.14
C GLU A 100 15.76 8.09 -11.63
N GLU A 101 15.47 6.87 -12.12
CA GLU A 101 15.69 6.52 -13.53
C GLU A 101 14.82 7.34 -14.49
N LEU A 102 13.58 7.67 -14.09
CA LEU A 102 12.72 8.55 -14.88
C LEU A 102 13.29 9.98 -14.91
N VAL A 103 13.65 10.54 -13.76
CA VAL A 103 14.20 11.90 -13.65
C VAL A 103 15.51 12.00 -14.44
N ARG A 104 16.40 11.01 -14.31
CA ARG A 104 17.67 10.94 -15.03
C ARG A 104 17.48 10.93 -16.55
N HIS A 105 16.44 10.24 -17.04
CA HIS A 105 16.11 10.26 -18.45
C HIS A 105 15.77 11.68 -18.95
N PHE A 106 14.92 12.40 -18.22
CA PHE A 106 14.55 13.77 -18.59
C PHE A 106 15.74 14.74 -18.57
N LEU A 107 16.66 14.60 -17.60
CA LEU A 107 17.88 15.42 -17.51
C LEU A 107 18.83 15.27 -18.71
N ILE A 108 18.79 14.13 -19.40
CA ILE A 108 19.64 13.84 -20.56
C ILE A 108 18.90 14.13 -21.88
N SER A 109 17.57 14.05 -21.85
CA SER A 109 16.70 14.32 -22.99
C SER A 109 16.55 15.83 -23.29
N ARG A 110 15.84 16.16 -24.37
CA ARG A 110 15.37 17.52 -24.64
C ARG A 110 13.97 17.79 -24.07
N ASP A 111 13.36 16.78 -23.44
CA ASP A 111 11.98 16.82 -22.97
C ASP A 111 11.90 17.56 -21.64
N THR A 112 10.76 18.18 -21.37
CA THR A 112 10.60 19.05 -20.19
C THR A 112 9.84 18.33 -19.08
N LEU A 113 10.50 18.21 -17.91
CA LEU A 113 9.91 17.72 -16.68
C LEU A 113 9.98 18.81 -15.62
N SER A 114 8.82 19.31 -15.16
CA SER A 114 8.74 20.16 -13.97
C SER A 114 8.46 19.29 -12.75
N ILE A 115 9.19 19.52 -11.66
CA ILE A 115 9.03 18.78 -10.40
C ILE A 115 8.42 19.72 -9.38
N ARG A 116 7.33 19.30 -8.74
CA ARG A 116 6.58 20.10 -7.78
C ARG A 116 6.27 19.24 -6.55
N MET A 117 6.58 19.76 -5.37
CA MET A 117 6.37 19.07 -4.10
C MET A 117 5.09 19.58 -3.44
N LEU A 118 4.30 18.68 -2.85
CA LEU A 118 3.26 19.12 -1.90
C LEU A 118 3.92 19.70 -0.65
N ASP A 119 3.30 20.75 -0.13
CA ASP A 119 3.71 21.39 1.11
C ASP A 119 3.10 20.70 2.34
N ASP A 120 3.52 21.14 3.52
CA ASP A 120 3.00 20.61 4.79
C ASP A 120 1.51 20.91 5.01
N SER A 121 0.96 21.92 4.30
CA SER A 121 -0.47 22.24 4.33
C SER A 121 -1.33 21.17 3.65
N GLN A 122 -0.69 20.32 2.82
CA GLN A 122 -1.32 19.30 1.99
C GLN A 122 -2.42 19.83 1.06
N ASP A 123 -2.46 21.14 0.79
CA ASP A 123 -3.35 21.71 -0.21
C ASP A 123 -2.67 21.72 -1.59
N PRO A 124 -3.11 20.89 -2.56
CA PRO A 124 -2.52 20.85 -3.89
C PRO A 124 -2.97 22.02 -4.79
N THR A 125 -3.94 22.83 -4.36
CA THR A 125 -4.55 23.92 -5.15
C THR A 125 -3.55 24.91 -5.76
N PRO A 126 -2.58 25.51 -5.01
CA PRO A 126 -1.63 26.45 -5.59
C PRO A 126 -0.76 25.79 -6.65
N LEU A 127 -0.28 24.58 -6.38
CA LEU A 127 0.54 23.79 -7.28
C LEU A 127 -0.21 23.50 -8.60
N LEU A 128 -1.48 23.09 -8.50
CA LEU A 128 -2.32 22.82 -9.67
C LEU A 128 -2.58 24.09 -10.50
N LYS A 129 -2.75 25.26 -9.87
CA LYS A 129 -2.87 26.54 -10.59
C LYS A 129 -1.61 26.86 -11.38
N GLU A 130 -0.44 26.67 -10.78
CA GLU A 130 0.83 26.88 -11.48
C GLU A 130 1.00 25.94 -12.69
N ILE A 131 0.68 24.64 -12.54
CA ILE A 131 0.70 23.68 -13.65
C ILE A 131 -0.25 24.11 -14.79
N ARG A 132 -1.44 24.58 -14.42
CA ARG A 132 -2.43 25.07 -15.38
C ARG A 132 -1.93 26.30 -16.13
N ASP A 133 -1.32 27.24 -15.42
CA ASP A 133 -0.81 28.48 -15.99
C ASP A 133 0.40 28.21 -16.93
N ASP A 134 1.21 27.20 -16.61
CA ASP A 134 2.28 26.66 -17.47
C ASP A 134 1.74 25.89 -18.70
N LYS A 135 0.42 25.61 -18.75
CA LYS A 135 -0.26 24.85 -19.81
C LYS A 135 0.29 23.44 -19.99
N ILE A 136 0.71 22.80 -18.89
CA ILE A 136 1.21 21.43 -18.91
C ILE A 136 0.03 20.45 -18.82
N GLY A 137 -0.16 19.65 -19.86
CA GLY A 137 -1.28 18.70 -19.96
C GLY A 137 -1.02 17.31 -19.37
N THR A 138 0.24 16.90 -19.18
CA THR A 138 0.57 15.57 -18.63
C THR A 138 1.09 15.70 -17.21
N ILE A 139 0.43 15.05 -16.26
CA ILE A 139 0.69 15.19 -14.83
C ILE A 139 0.90 13.79 -14.23
N ILE A 140 2.07 13.56 -13.64
CA ILE A 140 2.40 12.35 -12.89
C ILE A 140 2.18 12.64 -11.41
N ILE A 141 1.45 11.77 -10.72
CA ILE A 141 1.19 11.88 -9.28
C ILE A 141 1.94 10.77 -8.54
N ASP A 142 2.92 11.17 -7.74
CA ASP A 142 3.67 10.32 -6.84
C ASP A 142 3.23 10.53 -5.39
N ALA A 143 2.20 9.77 -4.99
CA ALA A 143 1.57 9.88 -3.69
C ALA A 143 0.87 8.56 -3.32
N ASN A 144 0.47 8.42 -2.05
CA ASN A 144 -0.41 7.31 -1.64
C ASN A 144 -1.84 7.50 -2.18
N ALA A 145 -2.69 6.49 -2.01
CA ALA A 145 -4.08 6.52 -2.51
C ALA A 145 -4.87 7.75 -2.04
N SER A 146 -4.87 8.03 -0.72
CA SER A 146 -5.64 9.13 -0.13
C SER A 146 -5.23 10.51 -0.66
N VAL A 147 -3.92 10.76 -0.75
CA VAL A 147 -3.38 12.03 -1.27
C VAL A 147 -3.59 12.13 -2.77
N SER A 148 -3.45 11.03 -3.52
CA SER A 148 -3.75 11.00 -4.95
C SER A 148 -5.20 11.38 -5.24
N TYR A 149 -6.15 10.84 -4.47
CA TYR A 149 -7.56 11.21 -4.55
C TYR A 149 -7.78 12.70 -4.24
N LEU A 150 -7.13 13.24 -3.20
CA LEU A 150 -7.22 14.66 -2.85
C LEU A 150 -6.74 15.57 -4.00
N ILE A 151 -5.60 15.24 -4.62
CA ILE A 151 -5.07 15.98 -5.77
C ILE A 151 -6.07 15.97 -6.93
N LEU A 152 -6.59 14.79 -7.28
CA LEU A 152 -7.54 14.65 -8.37
C LEU A 152 -8.86 15.39 -8.10
N ARG A 153 -9.36 15.36 -6.86
CA ARG A 153 -10.56 16.11 -6.46
C ARG A 153 -10.36 17.61 -6.62
N LYS A 154 -9.22 18.14 -6.17
CA LYS A 154 -8.88 19.56 -6.34
C LYS A 154 -8.64 19.93 -7.80
N ALA A 155 -8.09 19.02 -8.60
CA ALA A 155 -7.99 19.21 -10.04
C ALA A 155 -9.38 19.32 -10.70
N ALA A 156 -10.34 18.49 -10.30
CA ALA A 156 -11.73 18.57 -10.77
C ALA A 156 -12.38 19.91 -10.43
N GLU A 157 -12.24 20.38 -9.18
CA GLU A 157 -12.72 21.70 -8.74
C GLU A 157 -12.12 22.85 -9.58
N LEU A 158 -10.90 22.70 -10.09
CA LEU A 158 -10.21 23.67 -10.94
C LEU A 158 -10.48 23.52 -12.45
N GLY A 159 -11.33 22.56 -12.86
CA GLY A 159 -11.62 22.26 -14.26
C GLY A 159 -10.46 21.57 -15.00
N MET A 160 -9.54 20.94 -14.27
CA MET A 160 -8.36 20.26 -14.82
C MET A 160 -8.61 18.78 -15.12
N THR A 161 -9.85 18.31 -15.14
CA THR A 161 -10.22 16.92 -15.49
C THR A 161 -10.74 16.75 -16.93
N SER A 162 -10.64 17.80 -17.74
CA SER A 162 -11.00 17.78 -19.17
C SER A 162 -10.08 16.89 -20.00
N ALA A 163 -10.48 16.57 -21.24
CA ALA A 163 -9.71 15.75 -22.17
C ALA A 163 -8.28 16.24 -22.47
N PHE A 164 -7.98 17.52 -22.18
CA PHE A 164 -6.64 18.07 -22.33
C PHE A 164 -5.64 17.46 -21.33
N TYR A 165 -6.11 17.17 -20.11
CA TYR A 165 -5.25 16.70 -19.03
C TYR A 165 -5.18 15.18 -19.01
N LYS A 166 -3.98 14.67 -18.73
CA LYS A 166 -3.67 13.25 -18.58
C LYS A 166 -2.96 13.05 -17.25
N TYR A 167 -3.57 12.26 -16.37
CA TYR A 167 -3.02 11.93 -15.06
C TYR A 167 -2.44 10.54 -15.08
N ILE A 168 -1.23 10.36 -14.56
CA ILE A 168 -0.60 9.04 -14.38
C ILE A 168 -0.28 8.87 -12.90
N LEU A 169 -0.97 7.95 -12.24
CA LEU A 169 -0.81 7.67 -10.82
C LEU A 169 0.20 6.54 -10.62
N THR A 170 1.16 6.75 -9.73
CA THR A 170 2.19 5.75 -9.40
C THR A 170 1.78 4.78 -8.30
N THR A 171 0.69 5.08 -7.57
CA THR A 171 0.20 4.21 -6.51
C THR A 171 -0.26 2.85 -7.05
N MET A 172 0.19 1.76 -6.43
CA MET A 172 -0.24 0.40 -6.77
C MET A 172 -1.67 0.10 -6.28
N ASP A 173 -2.22 0.96 -5.42
CA ASP A 173 -3.60 0.89 -4.94
C ASP A 173 -4.59 1.59 -5.91
N PHE A 174 -4.15 1.93 -7.12
CA PHE A 174 -5.00 2.58 -8.13
C PHE A 174 -6.36 1.89 -8.35
N PRO A 175 -6.46 0.54 -8.42
CA PRO A 175 -7.75 -0.15 -8.56
C PRO A 175 -8.71 0.04 -7.39
N LEU A 176 -8.21 0.46 -6.21
CA LEU A 176 -9.00 0.70 -5.01
C LEU A 176 -9.49 2.15 -4.92
N LEU A 177 -8.98 3.05 -5.76
CA LEU A 177 -9.41 4.44 -5.80
C LEU A 177 -10.80 4.55 -6.41
N ARG A 178 -11.75 5.06 -5.62
CA ARG A 178 -13.08 5.43 -6.08
C ARG A 178 -13.01 6.86 -6.59
N LEU A 179 -13.26 7.03 -7.89
CA LEU A 179 -13.20 8.33 -8.57
C LEU A 179 -14.57 8.72 -9.16
N ASP A 180 -15.65 8.15 -8.61
CA ASP A 180 -17.03 8.30 -9.11
C ASP A 180 -17.50 9.78 -9.16
N ASP A 181 -16.92 10.63 -8.33
CA ASP A 181 -17.20 12.07 -8.20
C ASP A 181 -16.21 12.97 -8.96
N ILE A 182 -15.20 12.39 -9.62
CA ILE A 182 -14.08 13.08 -10.27
C ILE A 182 -14.03 12.79 -11.77
N VAL A 183 -14.32 11.55 -12.16
CA VAL A 183 -14.18 11.07 -13.54
C VAL A 183 -15.44 11.35 -14.33
N ASP A 184 -15.28 12.11 -15.41
CA ASP A 184 -16.26 12.25 -16.47
C ASP A 184 -15.85 11.40 -17.69
N GLU A 185 -16.72 11.28 -18.70
CA GLU A 185 -16.45 10.50 -19.92
C GLU A 185 -15.18 10.93 -20.68
N GLN A 186 -14.71 12.15 -20.43
CA GLN A 186 -13.55 12.75 -21.11
C GLN A 186 -12.26 12.71 -20.27
N SER A 187 -12.30 12.19 -19.05
CA SER A 187 -11.15 12.22 -18.14
C SER A 187 -10.12 11.13 -18.48
N ASN A 188 -8.85 11.53 -18.62
CA ASN A 188 -7.75 10.60 -18.88
C ASN A 188 -6.94 10.34 -17.61
N ILE A 189 -7.37 9.38 -16.78
CA ILE A 189 -6.67 9.00 -15.55
C ILE A 189 -6.14 7.57 -15.72
N LEU A 190 -4.83 7.44 -15.70
CA LEU A 190 -4.09 6.19 -15.83
C LEU A 190 -3.45 5.82 -14.50
N GLY A 191 -3.27 4.51 -14.29
CA GLY A 191 -2.54 3.97 -13.15
C GLY A 191 -2.18 2.51 -13.39
N PHE A 192 -1.56 1.89 -12.39
CA PHE A 192 -1.06 0.53 -12.50
C PHE A 192 -1.88 -0.44 -11.64
N SER A 193 -1.96 -1.70 -12.07
CA SER A 193 -2.58 -2.78 -11.30
C SER A 193 -1.75 -4.05 -11.44
N MET A 194 -1.49 -4.71 -10.32
CA MET A 194 -0.89 -6.04 -10.28
C MET A 194 -1.93 -7.14 -10.12
N LEU A 195 -3.21 -6.78 -9.98
CA LEU A 195 -4.28 -7.74 -9.73
C LEU A 195 -4.63 -8.49 -11.01
N ASN A 196 -4.39 -9.80 -11.01
CA ASN A 196 -4.84 -10.68 -12.07
C ASN A 196 -6.30 -11.12 -11.82
N THR A 197 -7.24 -10.43 -12.46
CA THR A 197 -8.69 -10.71 -12.35
C THR A 197 -9.10 -12.06 -12.96
N THR A 198 -8.24 -12.65 -13.79
CA THR A 198 -8.49 -13.97 -14.41
C THR A 198 -8.02 -15.14 -13.54
N HIS A 199 -7.34 -14.87 -12.42
CA HIS A 199 -6.83 -15.92 -11.53
C HIS A 199 -8.01 -16.70 -10.90
N PRO A 200 -8.00 -18.05 -10.87
CA PRO A 200 -9.13 -18.84 -10.38
C PRO A 200 -9.57 -18.53 -8.95
N PHE A 201 -8.62 -18.13 -8.09
CA PHE A 201 -8.89 -17.79 -6.69
C PHE A 201 -9.30 -16.31 -6.48
N TYR A 202 -9.27 -15.46 -7.51
CA TYR A 202 -9.48 -14.01 -7.37
C TYR A 202 -10.85 -13.66 -6.76
N VAL A 203 -11.92 -14.33 -7.22
CA VAL A 203 -13.29 -14.08 -6.74
C VAL A 203 -13.45 -14.46 -5.27
N GLU A 204 -12.88 -15.58 -4.85
CA GLU A 204 -12.93 -16.03 -3.45
C GLU A 204 -12.10 -15.12 -2.54
N PHE A 205 -10.92 -14.70 -3.02
CA PHE A 205 -10.08 -13.73 -2.33
C PHE A 205 -10.81 -12.42 -2.05
N LEU A 206 -11.47 -11.83 -3.06
CA LEU A 206 -12.26 -10.61 -2.88
C LEU A 206 -13.44 -10.80 -1.93
N ARG A 207 -14.15 -11.94 -2.02
CA ARG A 207 -15.26 -12.26 -1.13
C ARG A 207 -14.80 -12.31 0.32
N SER A 208 -13.70 -13.01 0.58
CA SER A 208 -13.10 -13.17 1.91
C SER A 208 -12.70 -11.82 2.50
N LEU A 209 -12.01 -10.98 1.74
CA LEU A 209 -11.63 -9.63 2.19
C LEU A 209 -12.84 -8.74 2.46
N ASN A 210 -13.87 -8.80 1.63
CA ASN A 210 -15.10 -8.02 1.83
C ASN A 210 -15.85 -8.46 3.10
N MET A 211 -15.87 -9.75 3.42
CA MET A 211 -16.44 -10.23 4.68
C MET A 211 -15.64 -9.71 5.89
N SER A 212 -14.31 -9.81 5.85
CA SER A 212 -13.44 -9.27 6.90
C SER A 212 -13.64 -7.75 7.09
N TRP A 213 -13.75 -7.00 5.99
CA TRP A 213 -14.04 -5.57 6.04
C TRP A 213 -15.37 -5.27 6.73
N ARG A 214 -16.43 -6.03 6.40
CA ARG A 214 -17.77 -5.87 7.00
C ARG A 214 -17.78 -6.21 8.48
N GLU A 215 -17.14 -7.30 8.88
CA GLU A 215 -17.05 -7.73 10.28
C GLU A 215 -16.37 -6.65 11.15
N ASN A 216 -15.26 -6.08 10.66
CA ASN A 216 -14.59 -4.98 11.32
C ASN A 216 -15.45 -3.70 11.34
N CYS A 217 -16.30 -3.51 10.35
CA CYS A 217 -17.28 -2.44 10.32
C CYS A 217 -18.45 -2.64 11.30
N GLU A 218 -18.83 -3.88 11.58
CA GLU A 218 -19.98 -4.22 12.43
C GLU A 218 -19.62 -4.42 13.92
N MET A 219 -18.46 -4.98 14.24
CA MET A 219 -18.01 -5.25 15.63
C MET A 219 -17.56 -4.01 16.39
N SER A 220 -17.48 -2.89 15.70
CA SER A 220 -16.82 -1.71 16.19
C SER A 220 -17.90 -0.70 16.60
N LEU A 221 -17.75 -0.01 17.73
CA LEU A 221 -18.61 1.11 18.19
C LEU A 221 -18.66 2.31 17.19
N TRP A 222 -18.27 2.09 15.93
CA TRP A 222 -18.09 3.02 14.82
C TRP A 222 -19.38 3.28 14.04
N ARG A 223 -20.55 3.02 14.64
CA ARG A 223 -21.83 3.46 14.07
C ARG A 223 -21.89 4.98 13.85
N GLN A 224 -21.03 5.76 14.51
CA GLN A 224 -20.99 7.22 14.41
C GLN A 224 -19.86 7.81 13.56
N ARG A 225 -18.98 7.00 12.94
CA ARG A 225 -17.97 7.47 11.97
C ARG A 225 -17.96 6.64 10.68
N GLY A 226 -19.15 6.45 10.12
CA GLY A 226 -19.31 6.09 8.71
C GLY A 226 -18.66 4.78 8.29
N CYS A 227 -19.18 3.64 8.76
CA CYS A 227 -19.19 2.43 7.92
C CYS A 227 -20.21 2.60 6.78
N LYS A 228 -19.87 3.50 5.87
CA LYS A 228 -20.37 3.54 4.50
C LYS A 228 -19.14 3.57 3.59
N PRO A 229 -19.21 2.98 2.38
CA PRO A 229 -18.20 3.26 1.37
C PRO A 229 -18.10 4.79 1.24
N THR A 230 -16.92 5.30 1.55
CA THR A 230 -16.46 6.71 1.53
C THR A 230 -17.54 7.80 1.44
N VAL A 231 -17.95 8.40 2.58
CA VAL A 231 -18.50 9.78 2.68
C VAL A 231 -18.12 10.44 4.03
N LEU A 232 -17.32 11.52 3.93
CA LEU A 232 -17.15 12.76 4.74
C LEU A 232 -16.78 12.78 6.26
N HIS A 233 -15.66 13.47 6.51
CA HIS A 233 -15.32 14.52 7.51
C HIS A 233 -15.61 14.39 9.04
N GLU A 234 -14.48 14.42 9.77
CA GLU A 234 -14.06 15.44 10.77
C GLU A 234 -14.48 15.37 12.27
N GLU A 235 -13.43 15.56 13.07
CA GLU A 235 -13.31 16.05 14.45
C GLU A 235 -13.55 15.17 15.69
N GLU A 236 -13.05 15.73 16.79
CA GLU A 236 -12.05 15.24 17.72
C GLU A 236 -12.66 14.74 19.05
N LYS A 237 -11.82 14.07 19.86
CA LYS A 237 -11.84 13.93 21.34
C LYS A 237 -12.32 12.63 22.04
N LYS A 238 -11.30 11.99 22.62
CA LYS A 238 -11.10 11.50 24.00
C LYS A 238 -11.73 10.16 24.45
N MET A 239 -10.82 9.23 24.80
CA MET A 239 -11.01 7.94 25.48
C MET A 239 -11.73 8.08 26.83
N PRO A 240 -12.37 7.00 27.34
CA PRO A 240 -11.66 6.16 28.32
C PRO A 240 -11.92 4.64 28.19
N ALA A 241 -11.15 3.90 28.99
CA ALA A 241 -10.83 2.48 28.92
C ALA A 241 -11.90 1.49 29.43
N LEU A 242 -11.95 0.31 28.79
CA LEU A 242 -12.13 -1.09 29.30
C LEU A 242 -13.37 -1.40 30.19
N PRO A 243 -13.77 -2.69 30.46
CA PRO A 243 -13.01 -3.94 30.34
C PRO A 243 -13.73 -5.21 29.82
N ALA A 244 -12.86 -6.19 29.58
CA ALA A 244 -13.06 -7.61 29.28
C ALA A 244 -13.89 -8.41 30.31
N LEU A 245 -15.18 -8.66 30.04
CA LEU A 245 -16.00 -9.57 30.85
C LEU A 245 -16.84 -10.60 30.09
N LEU A 246 -16.74 -10.71 28.75
CA LEU A 246 -17.53 -11.70 27.98
C LEU A 246 -16.76 -12.97 27.58
N LEU A 247 -15.44 -13.03 27.80
CA LEU A 247 -14.61 -14.17 27.39
C LEU A 247 -14.61 -15.36 28.37
N LEU A 248 -15.23 -15.25 29.55
CA LEU A 248 -15.29 -16.34 30.54
C LEU A 248 -16.52 -17.26 30.40
N SER A 249 -17.50 -16.90 29.55
CA SER A 249 -18.76 -17.67 29.41
C SER A 249 -18.67 -18.85 28.44
N ILE A 250 -17.85 -18.75 27.39
CA ILE A 250 -17.90 -19.72 26.27
C ILE A 250 -16.95 -20.91 26.48
N HIS A 251 -15.89 -20.77 27.29
CA HIS A 251 -14.94 -21.86 27.54
C HIS A 251 -15.50 -22.99 28.43
N PHE A 252 -16.56 -22.75 29.20
CA PHE A 252 -17.15 -23.78 30.07
C PHE A 252 -18.10 -24.75 29.35
N LEU A 253 -18.58 -24.41 28.14
CA LEU A 253 -19.52 -25.25 27.39
C LEU A 253 -18.82 -26.29 26.48
N PHE A 254 -17.55 -26.07 26.11
CA PHE A 254 -16.84 -26.95 25.17
C PHE A 254 -16.05 -28.09 25.86
N LEU A 255 -15.78 -27.97 27.16
CA LEU A 255 -15.02 -28.97 27.93
C LEU A 255 -15.86 -30.18 28.38
N PHE A 256 -17.19 -30.14 28.25
CA PHE A 256 -18.06 -31.24 28.69
C PHE A 256 -18.41 -32.28 27.61
N LEU A 257 -18.00 -32.10 26.35
CA LEU A 257 -18.42 -32.97 25.24
C LEU A 257 -17.36 -33.93 24.68
N THR A 258 -16.12 -33.99 25.18
CA THR A 258 -15.07 -34.83 24.55
C THR A 258 -14.17 -35.62 25.51
N MET A 259 -14.68 -36.06 26.67
CA MET A 259 -13.95 -37.00 27.53
C MET A 259 -14.35 -38.47 27.28
N VAL A 260 -13.38 -39.24 26.71
CA VAL A 260 -13.00 -40.66 27.04
C VAL A 260 -13.49 -41.79 26.07
N PRO A 261 -12.66 -42.81 25.68
CA PRO A 261 -11.80 -42.80 24.47
C PRO A 261 -11.69 -44.23 23.77
N PRO A 262 -10.54 -44.78 23.26
CA PRO A 262 -10.43 -45.50 21.95
C PRO A 262 -10.06 -47.01 22.07
N PRO A 263 -9.67 -47.76 20.99
CA PRO A 263 -8.22 -47.88 20.64
C PRO A 263 -7.84 -48.23 19.16
N TYR A 264 -6.51 -48.20 18.91
CA TYR A 264 -5.69 -48.85 17.87
C TYR A 264 -5.04 -48.05 16.70
N SER A 265 -3.80 -47.61 17.02
CA SER A 265 -2.50 -47.76 16.33
C SER A 265 -2.16 -47.13 14.97
N GLN A 266 -1.11 -46.28 15.05
CA GLN A 266 0.08 -46.13 14.18
C GLN A 266 -0.13 -45.78 12.69
N GLY A 267 0.47 -44.73 12.10
CA GLY A 267 1.44 -43.73 12.55
C GLY A 267 1.81 -42.78 11.38
N ALA A 268 2.26 -41.57 11.73
CA ALA A 268 3.37 -40.78 11.13
C ALA A 268 3.39 -40.49 9.60
N VAL A 269 3.74 -39.31 9.06
CA VAL A 269 4.03 -37.93 9.51
C VAL A 269 3.87 -37.09 8.22
N LEU A 270 3.15 -35.97 8.26
CA LEU A 270 3.27 -34.89 7.25
C LEU A 270 3.44 -33.57 8.02
N SER A 271 4.66 -33.06 8.00
CA SER A 271 5.06 -31.80 8.61
C SER A 271 4.33 -30.63 7.95
N SER A 272 3.50 -29.95 8.73
CA SER A 272 2.78 -28.73 8.34
C SER A 272 3.76 -27.55 8.26
N LEU A 273 3.80 -26.87 7.11
CA LEU A 273 4.46 -25.57 6.96
C LEU A 273 3.75 -24.54 7.86
N ARG A 274 4.51 -23.85 8.72
CA ARG A 274 4.04 -22.63 9.38
C ARG A 274 4.65 -21.43 8.67
N MET A 275 3.84 -20.78 7.85
CA MET A 275 4.06 -19.40 7.43
C MET A 275 3.52 -18.51 8.55
N GLY A 276 4.35 -17.60 9.06
CA GLY A 276 3.90 -16.56 9.99
C GLY A 276 3.35 -15.39 9.20
N GLU A 277 2.04 -15.21 9.22
CA GLU A 277 1.36 -13.96 8.84
C GLU A 277 0.88 -13.35 10.16
N GLU A 278 1.26 -12.09 10.45
CA GLU A 278 0.71 -11.38 11.60
C GLU A 278 -0.23 -10.27 11.09
N PRO A 279 -1.46 -10.18 11.63
CA PRO A 279 -2.46 -9.23 11.18
C PRO A 279 -2.09 -7.81 11.62
N ASP A 280 -2.44 -6.84 10.79
CA ASP A 280 -2.53 -5.44 11.18
C ASP A 280 -3.53 -5.32 12.35
N GLN A 281 -3.03 -5.06 13.56
CA GLN A 281 -3.89 -4.67 14.67
C GLN A 281 -3.24 -3.65 15.60
N GLN A 282 -3.49 -2.40 15.22
CA GLN A 282 -3.97 -1.28 16.04
C GLN A 282 -3.97 -1.50 17.57
N TYR A 283 -2.92 -1.03 18.24
CA TYR A 283 -2.94 0.01 19.28
C TYR A 283 -1.52 0.56 19.51
#